data_AF-A0A522BKL3-F1
#
_entry.id   AF-A0A522BKL3-F1
#
_cell.length_a   1.000
_cell.length_b   1.000
_cell.length_c   1.000
_cell.angle_alpha   90.00
_cell.angle_beta   90.00
_cell.angle_gamma   90.00
#
_symmetry.space_group_name_H-M   'P 1'
#
loop_
_entity.id
_entity.type
_entity.pdbx_description
1 polymer ?
#
loop_
_entity_poly.entity_id
_entity_poly.type
_entity_poly.pdbx_seq_one_letter_code
_entity_poly.pdbx_strand_id
1 'polypeptide(L)'
;MKRWMMFLLTMLFFAGCGKDYPASLDGFWIKVSPMVTGPYTVDVDVTTNLPGEPVLSLGLDLADGPLGIAPGGGKVFVSDGKGRGTLDSSPSVTPLNEKIPSGKYKVTATYYPNWEENVKITGKEVAEKSINAVLTGKSIDVEGSGTVFLKGSGEKLEDAKRRWSGRQWVEDKVKFADYPWEPDLWKSKFGEWELLKTENGNPNIIKMYYFKVVDITLMVNVLKNEIATYRMGRSNK
;
A
#
# COMPACT_ATOMS: atom_id res chain seq x y z
N MET A 1 83.61 2.06 -8.37
CA MET A 1 82.67 3.21 -8.34
C MET A 1 81.44 2.89 -9.18
N LYS A 2 80.28 2.83 -8.54
CA LYS A 2 78.90 3.12 -9.00
C LYS A 2 77.89 2.11 -8.45
N ARG A 3 77.31 2.51 -7.31
CA ARG A 3 76.02 2.08 -6.74
C ARG A 3 74.89 2.37 -7.73
N TRP A 4 73.93 1.46 -7.87
CA TRP A 4 72.50 1.73 -8.16
C TRP A 4 71.69 0.57 -7.54
N MET A 5 71.15 0.71 -6.33
CA MET A 5 69.89 1.34 -5.92
C MET A 5 68.70 0.37 -6.00
N MET A 6 68.42 -0.23 -4.84
CA MET A 6 67.20 -0.96 -4.48
C MET A 6 65.97 -0.09 -4.72
N PHE A 7 64.97 -0.62 -5.43
CA PHE A 7 63.59 -0.18 -5.30
C PHE A 7 62.86 -1.17 -4.39
N LEU A 8 62.61 -0.73 -3.15
CA LEU A 8 61.74 -1.38 -2.20
C LEU A 8 60.30 -0.98 -2.58
N LEU A 9 59.52 -1.91 -3.15
CA LEU A 9 58.10 -1.69 -3.40
C LEU A 9 57.34 -2.03 -2.11
N THR A 10 57.09 -1.01 -1.29
CA THR A 10 56.23 -1.13 -0.11
C THR A 10 54.78 -1.22 -0.57
N MET A 11 54.26 -2.44 -0.73
CA MET A 11 52.82 -2.67 -0.84
C MET A 11 52.18 -2.34 0.51
N LEU A 12 51.59 -1.14 0.62
CA LEU A 12 50.60 -0.85 1.65
C LEU A 12 49.36 -1.71 1.38
N PHE A 13 49.20 -2.80 2.12
CA PHE A 13 47.90 -3.41 2.33
C PHE A 13 47.05 -2.43 3.14
N PHE A 14 46.20 -1.66 2.45
CA PHE A 14 45.00 -1.14 3.10
C PHE A 14 44.10 -2.36 3.39
N ALA A 15 44.23 -2.91 4.59
CA ALA A 15 43.17 -3.68 5.21
C ALA A 15 42.01 -2.71 5.46
N GLY A 16 41.23 -2.46 4.40
CA GLY A 16 39.90 -1.95 4.58
C GLY A 16 39.17 -2.99 5.42
N CYS A 17 38.75 -2.61 6.63
CA CYS A 17 37.68 -3.29 7.34
C CYS A 17 36.41 -3.20 6.49
N GLY A 18 36.36 -3.95 5.38
CA GLY A 18 35.14 -4.28 4.71
C GLY A 18 34.36 -5.10 5.71
N LYS A 19 33.27 -4.57 6.23
CA LYS A 19 32.29 -5.41 6.92
C LYS A 19 31.88 -6.45 5.88
N ASP A 20 32.27 -7.69 6.08
CA ASP A 20 31.83 -8.81 5.24
C ASP A 20 30.30 -8.87 5.35
N TYR A 21 29.63 -8.39 4.31
CA TYR A 21 28.18 -8.41 4.26
C TYR A 21 27.73 -9.83 3.91
N PRO A 22 26.67 -10.33 4.54
CA PRO A 22 26.27 -11.72 4.40
C PRO A 22 25.74 -11.98 2.99
N ALA A 23 26.18 -13.09 2.39
CA ALA A 23 25.78 -13.51 1.04
C ALA A 23 24.31 -14.00 0.96
N SER A 24 23.66 -14.20 2.11
CA SER A 24 22.22 -14.50 2.24
C SER A 24 21.62 -13.74 3.44
N LEU A 25 20.29 -13.68 3.51
CA LEU A 25 19.57 -13.06 4.61
C LEU A 25 19.06 -14.08 5.65
N ASP A 26 19.60 -15.30 5.62
CA ASP A 26 19.18 -16.37 6.53
C ASP A 26 19.54 -16.04 7.99
N GLY A 27 18.60 -16.27 8.89
CA GLY A 27 18.79 -15.99 10.32
C GLY A 27 18.54 -14.54 10.74
N PHE A 28 18.25 -13.63 9.80
CA PHE A 28 17.71 -12.31 10.14
C PHE A 28 16.22 -12.38 10.47
N TRP A 29 15.80 -11.51 11.39
CA TRP A 29 14.43 -11.43 11.85
C TRP A 29 14.03 -9.99 12.14
N ILE A 30 12.73 -9.73 12.06
CA ILE A 30 12.10 -8.47 12.45
C ILE A 30 10.95 -8.80 13.39
N LYS A 31 10.84 -8.07 14.50
CA LYS A 31 9.73 -8.12 15.45
C LYS A 31 9.01 -6.79 15.42
N VAL A 32 7.68 -6.86 15.43
CA VAL A 32 6.79 -5.70 15.32
C VAL A 32 5.91 -5.66 16.57
N SER A 33 5.89 -4.50 17.23
CA SER A 33 5.05 -4.23 18.39
C SER A 33 4.16 -3.02 18.09
N PRO A 34 2.99 -3.24 17.47
CA PRO A 34 2.10 -2.15 17.08
C PRO A 34 1.22 -1.68 18.24
N MET A 35 0.97 -0.38 18.32
CA MET A 35 0.16 0.28 19.34
C MET A 35 -0.81 1.26 18.68
N VAL A 36 -2.10 1.10 18.96
CA VAL A 36 -3.14 2.00 18.43
C VAL A 36 -3.05 3.35 19.11
N THR A 37 -2.84 4.41 18.34
CA THR A 37 -2.75 5.80 18.83
C THR A 37 -3.95 6.66 18.44
N GLY A 38 -4.81 6.15 17.55
CA GLY A 38 -6.00 6.83 17.08
C GLY A 38 -6.93 5.90 16.30
N PRO A 39 -8.06 6.40 15.78
CA PRO A 39 -9.02 5.57 15.04
C PRO A 39 -8.45 4.99 13.73
N TYR A 40 -7.44 5.66 13.16
CA TYR A 40 -6.80 5.30 11.88
C TYR A 40 -5.27 5.22 11.96
N THR A 41 -4.70 5.43 13.15
CA THR A 41 -3.26 5.59 13.36
C THR A 41 -2.71 4.53 14.30
N VAL A 42 -1.54 4.02 13.93
CA VAL A 42 -0.82 2.99 14.68
C VAL A 42 0.64 3.40 14.79
N ASP A 43 1.14 3.51 16.01
CA ASP A 43 2.58 3.56 16.25
C ASP A 43 3.13 2.14 16.20
N VAL A 44 4.31 1.98 15.61
CA VAL A 44 4.95 0.69 15.41
C VAL A 44 6.36 0.76 15.94
N ASP A 45 6.59 0.07 17.06
CA ASP A 45 7.95 -0.19 17.53
C ASP A 45 8.48 -1.45 16.82
N VAL A 46 9.69 -1.36 16.29
CA VAL A 46 10.37 -2.44 15.59
C VAL A 46 11.66 -2.81 16.32
N THR A 47 11.92 -4.10 16.43
CA THR A 47 13.22 -4.64 16.88
C THR A 47 13.71 -5.67 15.86
N THR A 48 15.01 -5.69 15.57
CA THR A 48 15.61 -6.57 14.56
C THR A 48 17.07 -6.89 14.89
N ASN A 49 17.59 -7.97 14.30
CA ASN A 49 19.03 -8.28 14.25
C ASN A 49 19.68 -7.96 12.90
N LEU A 50 18.99 -7.26 11.99
CA LEU A 50 19.56 -6.80 10.72
C LEU A 50 20.80 -5.94 10.98
N PRO A 51 21.84 -6.04 10.14
CA PRO A 51 23.08 -5.31 10.35
C PRO A 51 22.93 -3.83 9.99
N GLY A 52 23.77 -3.00 10.61
CA GLY A 52 23.84 -1.57 10.30
C GLY A 52 22.58 -0.80 10.74
N GLU A 53 22.21 0.20 9.94
CA GLU A 53 21.05 1.07 10.18
C GLU A 53 20.04 0.93 9.03
N PRO A 54 19.29 -0.18 8.97
CA PRO A 54 18.41 -0.47 7.85
C PRO A 54 17.18 0.43 7.85
N VAL A 55 16.60 0.60 6.66
CA VAL A 55 15.29 1.21 6.47
C VAL A 55 14.28 0.10 6.14
N LEU A 56 13.19 0.04 6.90
CA LEU A 56 12.12 -0.94 6.69
C LEU A 56 10.88 -0.25 6.14
N SER A 57 10.16 -0.95 5.27
CA SER A 57 8.80 -0.56 4.89
C SER A 57 7.85 -0.98 5.99
N LEU A 58 6.94 -0.09 6.39
CA LEU A 58 5.81 -0.41 7.24
C LEU A 58 4.55 -0.51 6.38
N GLY A 59 3.73 -1.51 6.67
CA GLY A 59 2.43 -1.73 6.03
C GLY A 59 1.33 -1.93 7.07
N LEU A 60 0.14 -1.44 6.77
CA LEU A 60 -1.07 -1.65 7.55
C LEU A 60 -2.18 -2.09 6.60
N ASP A 61 -2.65 -3.32 6.77
CA ASP A 61 -3.66 -3.94 5.92
C ASP A 61 -4.77 -4.54 6.76
N LEU A 62 -6.01 -4.47 6.27
CA LEU A 62 -7.16 -5.13 6.88
C LEU A 62 -7.00 -6.65 6.78
N ALA A 63 -6.87 -7.34 7.92
CA ALA A 63 -6.42 -8.73 7.95
C ALA A 63 -7.37 -9.69 7.21
N ASP A 64 -8.68 -9.42 7.30
CA ASP A 64 -9.74 -10.26 6.72
C ASP A 64 -10.49 -9.55 5.58
N GLY A 65 -9.88 -8.52 4.99
CA GLY A 65 -10.44 -7.71 3.92
C GLY A 65 -9.73 -7.89 2.57
N PRO A 66 -10.34 -7.47 1.47
CA PRO A 66 -9.64 -7.39 0.20
C PRO A 66 -8.47 -6.38 0.30
N LEU A 67 -7.40 -6.69 -0.43
CA LEU A 67 -6.24 -5.80 -0.55
C LEU A 67 -6.68 -4.42 -1.06
N GLY A 68 -6.11 -3.36 -0.47
CA GLY A 68 -6.39 -1.98 -0.86
C GLY A 68 -7.49 -1.28 -0.07
N ILE A 69 -8.15 -1.94 0.90
CA ILE A 69 -9.00 -1.22 1.86
C ILE A 69 -8.13 -0.58 2.94
N ALA A 70 -8.11 0.76 2.94
CA ALA A 70 -7.45 1.59 3.93
C ALA A 70 -5.95 1.26 4.17
N PRO A 71 -5.12 1.14 3.12
CA PRO A 71 -3.71 0.81 3.30
C PRO A 71 -2.99 1.96 4.02
N GLY A 72 -2.30 1.65 5.11
CA GLY A 72 -1.33 2.58 5.71
C GLY A 72 0.07 2.20 5.24
N GLY A 73 0.87 3.19 4.85
CA GLY A 73 2.25 2.99 4.43
C GLY A 73 3.19 3.90 5.19
N GLY A 74 4.42 3.45 5.43
CA GLY A 74 5.45 4.26 6.06
C GLY A 74 6.84 3.67 5.88
N LYS A 75 7.84 4.42 6.32
CA LYS A 75 9.21 3.93 6.48
C LYS A 75 9.60 4.05 7.95
N VAL A 76 10.43 3.11 8.42
CA VAL A 76 11.09 3.21 9.73
C VAL A 76 12.58 3.08 9.54
N PHE A 77 13.32 4.05 10.10
CA PHE A 77 14.77 4.01 10.21
C PHE A 77 15.12 3.29 11.51
N VAL A 78 15.99 2.29 11.41
CA VAL A 78 16.42 1.47 12.55
C VAL A 78 17.84 1.89 12.93
N SER A 79 18.08 2.11 14.22
CA SER A 79 19.41 2.31 14.79
C SER A 79 19.54 1.42 16.03
N ASP A 80 20.71 0.79 16.19
CA ASP A 80 20.98 -0.19 17.25
C ASP A 80 19.92 -1.30 17.36
N GLY A 81 19.45 -1.77 16.20
CA GLY A 81 18.45 -2.84 16.10
C GLY A 81 17.03 -2.44 16.53
N LYS A 82 16.76 -1.14 16.75
CA LYS A 82 15.45 -0.62 17.14
C LYS A 82 15.01 0.53 16.25
N GLY A 83 13.71 0.66 16.01
CA GLY A 83 13.13 1.77 15.27
C GLY A 83 11.69 2.00 15.67
N ARG A 84 11.17 3.19 15.40
CA ARG A 84 9.76 3.53 15.59
C ARG A 84 9.24 4.27 14.37
N GLY A 85 8.07 3.87 13.89
CA GLY A 85 7.35 4.58 12.85
C GLY A 85 5.88 4.73 13.20
N THR A 86 5.17 5.56 12.45
CA THR A 86 3.72 5.73 12.58
C THR A 86 3.09 5.41 11.23
N LEU A 87 2.04 4.61 11.25
CA LEU A 87 1.18 4.32 10.12
C LEU A 87 -0.11 5.11 10.27
N ASP A 88 -0.46 5.85 9.24
CA ASP A 88 -1.72 6.58 9.16
C ASP A 88 -2.47 6.18 7.89
N SER A 89 -3.65 5.62 8.06
CA SER A 89 -4.52 5.24 6.93
C SER A 89 -5.42 6.38 6.46
N SER A 90 -5.43 7.51 7.16
CA SER A 90 -6.27 8.68 6.84
C SER A 90 -6.03 9.26 5.44
N PRO A 91 -4.82 9.25 4.84
CA PRO A 91 -4.62 9.76 3.48
C PRO A 91 -5.10 8.80 2.39
N SER A 92 -5.22 7.51 2.71
CA SER A 92 -5.57 6.45 1.77
C SER A 92 -7.09 6.30 1.55
N VAL A 93 -7.89 7.16 2.17
CA VAL A 93 -9.32 7.28 1.90
C VAL A 93 -9.54 8.00 0.57
N THR A 94 -9.76 7.24 -0.50
CA THR A 94 -10.12 7.79 -1.82
C THR A 94 -11.49 7.26 -2.24
N PRO A 95 -12.56 8.09 -2.20
CA PRO A 95 -12.55 9.55 -2.09
C PRO A 95 -12.27 10.05 -0.66
N LEU A 96 -11.84 11.32 -0.52
CA LEU A 96 -11.77 12.00 0.78
C LEU A 96 -13.09 11.73 1.52
N ASN A 97 -13.02 11.15 2.73
CA ASN A 97 -14.14 10.62 3.55
C ASN A 97 -14.50 9.13 3.38
N GLU A 98 -13.68 8.33 2.70
CA GLU A 98 -13.89 6.88 2.70
C GLU A 98 -13.90 6.31 4.12
N LYS A 99 -14.87 5.43 4.36
CA LYS A 99 -15.02 4.75 5.63
C LYS A 99 -13.96 3.67 5.74
N ILE A 100 -13.01 3.86 6.64
CA ILE A 100 -12.12 2.79 7.07
C ILE A 100 -12.91 1.90 8.02
N PRO A 101 -13.07 0.60 7.74
CA PRO A 101 -13.88 -0.27 8.59
C PRO A 101 -13.20 -0.51 9.94
N SER A 102 -14.05 -0.70 10.94
CA SER A 102 -13.61 -1.32 12.20
C SER A 102 -13.19 -2.76 11.93
N GLY A 103 -12.10 -3.21 12.57
CA GLY A 103 -11.64 -4.58 12.36
C GLY A 103 -10.22 -4.85 12.85
N LYS A 104 -9.79 -6.08 12.62
CA LYS A 104 -8.42 -6.52 12.86
C LYS A 104 -7.56 -6.14 11.66
N TYR A 105 -6.44 -5.47 11.92
CA TYR A 105 -5.46 -5.10 10.92
C TYR A 105 -4.14 -5.83 11.19
N LYS A 106 -3.48 -6.26 10.11
CA LYS A 106 -2.11 -6.76 10.12
C LYS A 106 -1.19 -5.56 9.94
N VAL A 107 -0.22 -5.43 10.83
CA VAL A 107 0.90 -4.50 10.71
C VAL A 107 2.11 -5.30 10.28
N THR A 108 2.74 -4.90 9.18
CA THR A 108 3.96 -5.53 8.65
C THR A 108 5.12 -4.56 8.71
N ALA A 109 6.31 -5.10 8.95
CA ALA A 109 7.58 -4.43 8.73
C ALA A 109 8.43 -5.32 7.84
N THR A 110 8.82 -4.82 6.68
CA THR A 110 9.53 -5.59 5.65
C THR A 110 10.84 -4.91 5.30
N TYR A 111 11.92 -5.68 5.29
CA TYR A 111 13.23 -5.25 4.81
C TYR A 111 13.39 -5.58 3.34
N TYR A 112 13.60 -4.55 2.51
CA TYR A 112 13.85 -4.67 1.08
C TYR A 112 15.34 -4.41 0.79
N PRO A 113 16.14 -5.44 0.44
CA PRO A 113 17.58 -5.29 0.22
C PRO A 113 17.92 -4.35 -0.94
N ASN A 114 17.03 -4.29 -1.93
CA ASN A 114 17.17 -3.50 -3.15
C ASN A 114 16.80 -2.01 -3.00
N TRP A 115 16.34 -1.57 -1.83
CA TRP A 115 16.14 -0.14 -1.57
C TRP A 115 17.46 0.59 -1.51
N GLU A 116 17.52 1.80 -2.07
CA GLU A 116 18.75 2.62 -2.14
C GLU A 116 19.42 2.76 -0.76
N GLU A 117 18.63 2.96 0.29
CA GLU A 117 19.11 3.09 1.66
C GLU A 117 19.71 1.79 2.21
N ASN A 118 19.29 0.64 1.68
CA ASN A 118 19.67 -0.69 2.14
C ASN A 118 20.77 -1.34 1.29
N VAL A 119 20.97 -0.90 0.04
CA VAL A 119 22.05 -1.38 -0.84
C VAL A 119 23.42 -1.16 -0.21
N LYS A 120 23.62 -0.07 0.53
CA LYS A 120 24.88 0.18 1.27
C LYS A 120 25.13 -0.80 2.42
N ILE A 121 24.10 -1.51 2.87
CA ILE A 121 24.13 -2.48 3.99
C ILE A 121 24.20 -3.91 3.45
N THR A 122 23.58 -4.21 2.32
CA THR A 122 23.53 -5.58 1.77
C THR A 122 24.52 -5.80 0.64
N GLY A 123 25.02 -4.74 0.03
CA GLY A 123 25.83 -4.80 -1.18
C GLY A 123 24.98 -4.98 -2.44
N LYS A 124 25.55 -4.58 -3.59
CA LYS A 124 24.87 -4.62 -4.89
C LYS A 124 24.43 -6.03 -5.30
N GLU A 125 25.22 -7.04 -4.99
CA GLU A 125 24.92 -8.43 -5.38
C GLU A 125 23.63 -8.95 -4.72
N VAL A 126 23.44 -8.70 -3.42
CA VAL A 126 22.23 -9.12 -2.70
C VAL A 126 21.02 -8.31 -3.16
N ALA A 127 21.20 -7.01 -3.42
CA ALA A 127 20.16 -6.17 -3.99
C ALA A 127 19.70 -6.67 -5.39
N GLU A 128 20.62 -7.05 -6.26
CA GLU A 128 20.32 -7.63 -7.57
C GLU A 128 19.62 -9.00 -7.45
N LYS A 129 20.05 -9.85 -6.52
CA LYS A 129 19.37 -11.11 -6.21
C LYS A 129 17.93 -10.88 -5.74
N SER A 130 17.68 -9.87 -4.91
CA SER A 130 16.32 -9.49 -4.47
C SER A 130 15.45 -9.11 -5.66
N ILE A 131 15.95 -8.30 -6.59
CA ILE A 131 15.23 -7.92 -7.82
C ILE A 131 14.88 -9.17 -8.67
N ASN A 132 15.86 -10.05 -8.89
CA ASN A 132 15.66 -11.28 -9.68
C ASN A 132 14.71 -12.27 -8.99
N ALA A 133 14.74 -12.35 -7.66
CA ALA A 133 13.81 -13.17 -6.89
C ALA A 133 12.37 -12.71 -7.13
N VAL A 134 12.11 -11.39 -7.03
CA VAL A 134 10.77 -10.81 -7.26
C VAL A 134 10.25 -11.17 -8.66
N LEU A 135 11.09 -11.10 -9.70
CA LEU A 135 10.71 -11.47 -11.07
C LEU A 135 10.36 -12.96 -11.24
N THR A 136 10.85 -13.82 -10.34
CA THR A 136 10.57 -15.27 -10.35
C THR A 136 9.51 -15.68 -9.32
N GLY A 137 8.83 -14.71 -8.71
CA GLY A 137 7.80 -14.94 -7.69
C GLY A 137 8.37 -15.46 -6.35
N LYS A 138 9.67 -15.32 -6.12
CA LYS A 138 10.33 -15.62 -4.84
C LYS A 138 10.61 -14.31 -4.11
N SER A 139 10.56 -14.31 -2.79
CA SER A 139 11.05 -13.19 -1.98
C SER A 139 12.19 -13.68 -1.09
N ILE A 140 13.21 -12.85 -0.95
CA ILE A 140 14.28 -13.02 0.04
C ILE A 140 14.19 -11.95 1.13
N ASP A 141 13.05 -11.25 1.20
CA ASP A 141 12.82 -10.18 2.13
C ASP A 141 12.67 -10.74 3.54
N VAL A 142 13.07 -9.96 4.54
CA VAL A 142 12.84 -10.29 5.95
C VAL A 142 11.57 -9.56 6.36
N GLU A 143 10.55 -10.29 6.82
CA GLU A 143 9.29 -9.72 7.30
C GLU A 143 9.07 -10.03 8.79
N GLY A 144 8.62 -9.03 9.52
CA GLY A 144 7.98 -9.18 10.83
C GLY A 144 6.53 -8.71 10.75
N SER A 145 5.65 -9.29 11.55
CA SER A 145 4.26 -8.83 11.62
C SER A 145 3.67 -8.87 13.02
N GLY A 146 2.66 -8.03 13.24
CA GLY A 146 1.81 -7.98 14.42
C GLY A 146 0.37 -7.67 14.02
N THR A 147 -0.55 -7.67 14.98
CA THR A 147 -1.96 -7.37 14.71
C THR A 147 -2.52 -6.37 15.70
N VAL A 148 -3.36 -5.46 15.22
CA VAL A 148 -4.09 -4.49 16.04
C VAL A 148 -5.57 -4.48 15.69
N PHE A 149 -6.38 -3.92 16.57
CA PHE A 149 -7.78 -3.65 16.28
C PHE A 149 -7.98 -2.14 16.12
N LEU A 150 -8.41 -1.70 14.94
CA LEU A 150 -8.76 -0.31 14.69
C LEU A 150 -10.27 -0.14 14.75
N LYS A 151 -10.72 0.92 15.42
CA LYS A 151 -12.14 1.31 15.42
C LYS A 151 -12.55 1.88 14.06
N GLY A 152 -11.62 2.47 13.32
CA GLY A 152 -11.89 3.11 12.05
C GLY A 152 -13.02 4.14 12.17
N SER A 153 -13.83 4.21 11.13
CA SER A 153 -15.03 5.07 11.01
C SER A 153 -16.28 4.45 11.63
N GLY A 154 -16.18 3.22 12.15
CA GLY A 154 -17.32 2.43 12.63
C GLY A 154 -18.08 1.65 11.54
N GLU A 155 -17.64 1.69 10.28
CA GLU A 155 -18.16 0.78 9.25
C GLU A 155 -17.84 -0.68 9.60
N LYS A 156 -18.78 -1.58 9.33
CA LYS A 156 -18.60 -3.03 9.51
C LYS A 156 -17.78 -3.58 8.34
N LEU A 157 -16.92 -4.56 8.62
CA LEU A 157 -16.11 -5.25 7.62
C LEU A 157 -16.92 -5.73 6.40
N GLU A 158 -18.08 -6.36 6.63
CA GLU A 158 -18.92 -6.89 5.55
C GLU A 158 -19.53 -5.79 4.66
N ASP A 159 -19.85 -4.63 5.24
CA ASP A 159 -20.29 -3.48 4.46
C ASP A 159 -19.15 -2.93 3.61
N ALA A 160 -17.93 -2.86 4.15
CA ALA A 160 -16.74 -2.44 3.41
C ALA A 160 -16.40 -3.43 2.28
N LYS A 161 -16.48 -4.74 2.51
CA LYS A 161 -16.29 -5.78 1.48
C LYS A 161 -17.31 -5.68 0.36
N ARG A 162 -18.59 -5.50 0.71
CA ARG A 162 -19.68 -5.33 -0.26
C ARG A 162 -19.46 -4.06 -1.09
N ARG A 163 -19.10 -2.95 -0.44
CA ARG A 163 -18.79 -1.67 -1.09
C ARG A 163 -17.62 -1.83 -2.05
N TRP A 164 -16.49 -2.39 -1.60
CA TRP A 164 -15.32 -2.67 -2.42
C TRP A 164 -15.63 -3.53 -3.65
N SER A 165 -16.27 -4.69 -3.44
CA SER A 165 -16.61 -5.62 -4.53
C SER A 165 -17.58 -5.00 -5.52
N GLY A 166 -18.53 -4.21 -5.02
CA GLY A 166 -19.46 -3.47 -5.85
C GLY A 166 -18.77 -2.40 -6.69
N ARG A 167 -17.81 -1.65 -6.10
CA ARG A 167 -16.99 -0.69 -6.84
C ARG A 167 -16.20 -1.37 -7.94
N GLN A 168 -15.43 -2.42 -7.63
CA GLN A 168 -14.68 -3.19 -8.61
C GLN A 168 -15.55 -3.68 -9.78
N TRP A 169 -16.78 -4.12 -9.47
CA TRP A 169 -17.73 -4.50 -10.51
C TRP A 169 -18.17 -3.32 -11.38
N VAL A 170 -18.44 -2.14 -10.79
CA VAL A 170 -18.75 -0.93 -11.58
C VAL A 170 -17.56 -0.55 -12.46
N GLU A 171 -16.34 -0.58 -11.91
CA GLU A 171 -15.13 -0.28 -12.67
C GLU A 171 -15.02 -1.24 -13.85
N ASP A 172 -15.16 -2.56 -13.65
CA ASP A 172 -15.14 -3.56 -14.72
C ASP A 172 -16.17 -3.28 -15.83
N LYS A 173 -17.41 -2.93 -15.46
CA LYS A 173 -18.50 -2.70 -16.43
C LYS A 173 -18.42 -1.37 -17.15
N VAL A 174 -18.02 -0.31 -16.46
CA VAL A 174 -18.07 1.07 -16.96
C VAL A 174 -16.68 1.55 -17.42
N LYS A 175 -15.64 0.70 -17.36
CA LYS A 175 -14.27 1.01 -17.79
C LYS A 175 -14.20 1.52 -19.23
N PHE A 176 -15.05 0.97 -20.09
CA PHE A 176 -15.23 1.41 -21.46
C PHE A 176 -16.57 2.15 -21.53
N ALA A 177 -16.55 3.34 -22.11
CA ALA A 177 -17.79 4.10 -22.35
C ALA A 177 -18.82 3.22 -23.10
N ASP A 178 -20.09 3.60 -23.03
CA ASP A 178 -21.21 2.97 -23.76
C ASP A 178 -21.80 1.70 -23.09
N TYR A 179 -21.55 1.47 -21.79
CA TYR A 179 -22.26 0.40 -21.06
C TYR A 179 -23.75 0.73 -20.95
N PRO A 180 -24.69 -0.16 -21.31
CA PRO A 180 -26.13 0.14 -21.29
C PRO A 180 -26.63 0.56 -19.90
N TRP A 181 -27.50 1.58 -19.87
CA TRP A 181 -28.25 1.91 -18.67
C TRP A 181 -29.45 0.98 -18.54
N GLU A 182 -29.35 0.04 -17.60
CA GLU A 182 -30.37 -0.96 -17.29
C GLU A 182 -30.89 -0.79 -15.84
N PRO A 183 -31.84 0.13 -15.59
CA PRO A 183 -32.24 0.51 -14.23
C PRO A 183 -32.53 -0.66 -13.30
N ASP A 184 -33.19 -1.71 -13.81
CA ASP A 184 -33.55 -2.89 -13.02
C ASP A 184 -32.33 -3.72 -12.60
N LEU A 185 -31.33 -3.87 -13.48
CA LEU A 185 -30.06 -4.52 -13.16
C LEU A 185 -29.36 -3.76 -12.02
N TRP A 186 -29.22 -2.45 -12.16
CA TRP A 186 -28.54 -1.61 -11.17
C TRP A 186 -29.29 -1.59 -9.84
N LYS A 187 -30.62 -1.49 -9.88
CA LYS A 187 -31.50 -1.56 -8.70
C LYS A 187 -31.40 -2.91 -7.99
N SER A 188 -31.42 -4.01 -8.73
CA SER A 188 -31.30 -5.35 -8.14
C SER A 188 -29.94 -5.55 -7.46
N LYS A 189 -28.88 -4.95 -7.99
CA LYS A 189 -27.51 -5.14 -7.52
C LYS A 189 -27.12 -4.22 -6.37
N PHE A 190 -27.57 -2.97 -6.40
CA PHE A 190 -27.13 -1.93 -5.47
C PHE A 190 -28.27 -1.24 -4.72
N GLY A 191 -29.52 -1.63 -4.97
CA GLY A 191 -30.70 -1.02 -4.36
C GLY A 191 -31.08 0.31 -5.00
N GLU A 192 -31.88 1.08 -4.27
CA GLU A 192 -32.32 2.41 -4.72
C GLU A 192 -31.15 3.39 -4.85
N TRP A 193 -31.24 4.26 -5.85
CA TRP A 193 -30.31 5.37 -6.04
C TRP A 193 -30.94 6.70 -5.63
N GLU A 194 -30.10 7.67 -5.32
CA GLU A 194 -30.45 9.08 -5.24
C GLU A 194 -30.19 9.75 -6.59
N LEU A 195 -31.17 10.48 -7.14
CA LEU A 195 -30.96 11.31 -8.32
C LEU A 195 -30.33 12.64 -7.90
N LEU A 196 -29.09 12.88 -8.31
CA LEU A 196 -28.38 14.12 -8.01
C LEU A 196 -28.67 15.19 -9.08
N LYS A 197 -28.69 16.45 -8.64
CA LYS A 197 -28.74 17.59 -9.55
C LYS A 197 -27.36 17.82 -10.14
N THR A 198 -27.23 17.66 -11.46
CA THR A 198 -26.03 18.00 -12.23
C THR A 198 -25.64 19.47 -12.05
N GLU A 199 -24.39 19.72 -11.66
CA GLU A 199 -23.79 21.07 -11.65
C GLU A 199 -23.22 21.47 -13.02
N ASN A 200 -22.71 20.49 -13.79
CA ASN A 200 -22.08 20.71 -15.10
C ASN A 200 -22.75 19.88 -16.22
N GLY A 201 -23.14 20.55 -17.31
CA GLY A 201 -23.75 19.89 -18.47
C GLY A 201 -25.28 20.01 -18.50
N ASN A 202 -25.90 19.49 -19.56
CA ASN A 202 -27.34 19.60 -19.74
C ASN A 202 -28.07 18.51 -18.94
N PRO A 203 -28.87 18.85 -17.91
CA PRO A 203 -29.57 17.88 -17.07
C PRO A 203 -30.67 17.11 -17.80
N ASN A 204 -31.03 17.51 -19.03
CA ASN A 204 -31.93 16.75 -19.90
C ASN A 204 -31.20 15.66 -20.70
N ILE A 205 -29.86 15.69 -20.73
CA ILE A 205 -29.02 14.72 -21.44
C ILE A 205 -28.28 13.82 -20.45
N ILE A 206 -27.71 14.40 -19.39
CA ILE A 206 -26.97 13.67 -18.37
C ILE A 206 -27.75 13.64 -17.06
N LYS A 207 -27.99 12.44 -16.54
CA LYS A 207 -28.52 12.20 -15.19
C LYS A 207 -27.44 11.58 -14.31
N MET A 208 -27.45 11.93 -13.03
CA MET A 208 -26.47 11.47 -12.05
C MET A 208 -27.15 10.60 -10.99
N TYR A 209 -26.85 9.30 -11.00
CA TYR A 209 -27.48 8.31 -10.11
C TYR A 209 -26.48 7.87 -9.04
N TYR A 210 -26.71 8.27 -7.80
CA TYR A 210 -25.84 7.95 -6.67
C TYR A 210 -26.31 6.71 -5.91
N PHE A 211 -25.44 5.70 -5.81
CA PHE A 211 -25.68 4.45 -5.11
C PHE A 211 -24.92 4.45 -3.79
N LYS A 212 -25.65 4.68 -2.69
CA LYS A 212 -25.06 4.77 -1.34
C LYS A 212 -24.31 3.51 -0.90
N VAL A 213 -24.76 2.32 -1.32
CA VAL A 213 -24.19 1.04 -0.85
C VAL A 213 -22.77 0.79 -1.39
N VAL A 214 -22.48 1.26 -2.60
CA VAL A 214 -21.14 1.20 -3.22
C VAL A 214 -20.40 2.54 -3.19
N ASP A 215 -21.11 3.60 -2.79
CA ASP A 215 -20.62 4.97 -2.76
C ASP A 215 -20.02 5.38 -4.11
N ILE A 216 -20.86 5.31 -5.16
CA ILE A 216 -20.55 5.68 -6.53
C ILE A 216 -21.70 6.50 -7.10
N THR A 217 -21.38 7.55 -7.86
CA THR A 217 -22.31 8.19 -8.80
C THR A 217 -22.06 7.70 -10.22
N LEU A 218 -23.10 7.23 -10.90
CA LEU A 218 -23.09 6.98 -12.34
C LEU A 218 -23.57 8.21 -13.09
N MET A 219 -22.87 8.58 -14.15
CA MET A 219 -23.31 9.60 -15.11
C MET A 219 -23.90 8.91 -16.33
N VAL A 220 -25.19 9.05 -16.51
CA VAL A 220 -25.95 8.36 -17.56
C VAL A 220 -26.36 9.36 -18.62
N ASN A 221 -26.02 9.07 -19.87
CA ASN A 221 -26.56 9.75 -21.02
C ASN A 221 -27.93 9.16 -21.37
N VAL A 222 -29.00 9.87 -21.00
CA VAL A 222 -30.37 9.38 -21.18
C VAL A 222 -30.82 9.40 -22.64
N LEU A 223 -30.18 10.18 -23.51
CA LEU A 223 -30.50 10.18 -24.95
C LEU A 223 -30.00 8.91 -25.64
N LYS A 224 -28.89 8.36 -25.16
CA LYS A 224 -28.28 7.13 -25.70
C LYS A 224 -28.57 5.89 -24.87
N ASN A 225 -29.21 6.05 -23.71
CA ASN A 225 -29.44 5.00 -22.73
C ASN A 225 -28.16 4.25 -22.33
N GLU A 226 -27.09 5.01 -22.07
CA GLU A 226 -25.77 4.46 -21.73
C GLU A 226 -25.17 5.18 -20.51
N ILE A 227 -24.29 4.48 -19.81
CA ILE A 227 -23.45 5.05 -18.76
C ILE A 227 -22.23 5.65 -19.44
N ALA A 228 -22.13 6.97 -19.38
CA ALA A 228 -21.03 7.72 -19.97
C ALA A 228 -19.75 7.57 -19.12
N THR A 229 -19.88 7.60 -17.79
CA THR A 229 -18.77 7.44 -16.84
C THR A 229 -19.29 7.24 -15.41
N TYR A 230 -18.39 7.06 -14.45
CA TYR A 230 -18.68 7.01 -13.02
C TYR A 230 -17.72 7.91 -12.22
N ARG A 231 -18.12 8.22 -11.00
CA ARG A 231 -17.27 8.87 -9.98
C ARG A 231 -17.43 8.13 -8.67
N MET A 232 -16.32 8.03 -7.93
CA MET A 232 -16.38 7.60 -6.54
C MET A 232 -17.04 8.68 -5.69
N GLY A 233 -17.80 8.25 -4.69
CA GLY A 233 -18.52 9.13 -3.79
C GLY A 233 -19.78 9.74 -4.39
N ARG A 234 -20.47 10.53 -3.56
CA ARG A 234 -21.58 11.38 -3.98
C ARG A 234 -21.05 12.58 -4.77
N SER A 235 -20.91 12.44 -6.08
CA SER A 235 -20.45 13.51 -6.98
C SER A 235 -21.57 14.03 -7.85
N ASN A 236 -21.67 15.35 -7.99
CA ASN A 236 -22.64 16.04 -8.85
C ASN A 236 -21.98 16.87 -9.96
N LYS A 237 -20.68 16.65 -10.22
CA LYS A 237 -19.85 17.40 -11.15
C LYS A 237 -19.38 16.59 -12.34
#